data_AF-A0A0P9DHL5-F1
#
_entry.id   AF-A0A0P9DHL5-F1
#
_cell.length_a   1.000
_cell.length_b   1.000
_cell.length_c   1.000
_cell.angle_alpha   90.00
_cell.angle_beta   90.00
_cell.angle_gamma   90.00
#
_symmetry.space_group_name_H-M   'P 1'
#
loop_
_entity.id
_entity.type
_entity.pdbx_description
1 polymer ?
#
loop_
_entity_poly.entity_id
_entity_poly.type
_entity_poly.pdbx_seq_one_letter_code
_entity_poly.pdbx_strand_id
1 'polypeptide(L)'
;MQTILVPLDGSALSEQVLPFVRTLAPALHARVVLLHVVTDPEHEYPVTHAPDMPAAAPGGRWAREQYAHWQQHRHEVQAYLAAQAAPLLTAGIAVEYHIETGMPAETI
;
A
#
# COMPACT_ATOMS: atom_id res chain seq x y z
N MET A 1 4.99 22.35 8.40
CA MET A 1 4.85 21.06 9.11
C MET A 1 5.84 20.08 8.53
N GLN A 2 6.52 19.30 9.36
CA GLN A 2 7.41 18.23 8.90
C GLN A 2 6.59 16.95 8.67
N THR A 3 7.01 16.13 7.71
CA THR A 3 6.36 14.84 7.40
C THR A 3 7.43 13.76 7.36
N ILE A 4 7.18 12.64 8.03
CA ILE A 4 8.00 11.43 7.94
C ILE A 4 7.26 10.45 7.03
N LEU A 5 7.83 10.16 5.87
CA LEU A 5 7.35 9.11 4.97
C LEU A 5 7.94 7.77 5.42
N VAL A 6 7.10 6.75 5.54
CA VAL A 6 7.48 5.42 6.01
C VAL A 6 7.01 4.37 5.00
N PRO A 7 7.89 3.92 4.10
CA PRO A 7 7.57 2.81 3.20
C PRO A 7 7.51 1.50 4.00
N LEU A 8 6.41 0.77 3.86
CA LEU A 8 6.19 -0.54 4.45
C LEU A 8 5.80 -1.51 3.34
N ASP A 9 6.61 -2.52 3.10
CA ASP A 9 6.39 -3.57 2.10
C ASP A 9 5.69 -4.82 2.68
N GLY A 10 5.31 -4.79 3.95
CA GLY A 10 4.73 -5.94 4.66
C GLY A 10 5.78 -6.91 5.22
N SER A 11 7.07 -6.67 4.99
CA SER A 11 8.13 -7.49 5.57
C SER A 11 8.38 -7.11 7.04
N ALA A 12 8.74 -8.11 7.84
CA ALA A 12 9.17 -7.87 9.23
C ALA A 12 10.43 -6.97 9.32
N LEU A 13 11.18 -6.80 8.23
CA LEU A 13 12.31 -5.88 8.17
C LEU A 13 11.85 -4.42 8.08
N SER A 14 10.90 -4.11 7.18
CA SER A 14 10.39 -2.75 7.03
C SER A 14 9.67 -2.28 8.30
N GLU A 15 8.95 -3.17 8.99
CA GLU A 15 8.24 -2.85 10.23
C GLU A 15 9.15 -2.43 11.41
N GLN A 16 10.43 -2.82 11.38
CA GLN A 16 11.38 -2.44 12.43
C GLN A 16 11.62 -0.93 12.51
N VAL A 17 11.23 -0.16 11.49
CA VAL A 17 11.32 1.31 11.51
C VAL A 17 10.28 1.95 12.44
N LEU A 18 9.13 1.29 12.66
CA LEU A 18 7.97 1.88 13.34
C LEU A 18 8.23 2.31 14.80
N PRO A 19 8.98 1.56 15.62
CA PRO A 19 9.37 2.04 16.95
C PRO A 19 10.16 3.36 16.91
N PHE A 20 11.05 3.53 15.94
CA PHE A 20 11.82 4.77 15.79
C PHE A 20 10.95 5.94 15.34
N VAL A 21 10.04 5.70 14.40
CA VAL A 21 9.05 6.70 13.97
C VAL A 21 8.21 7.18 15.15
N ARG A 22 7.82 6.27 16.04
CA ARG A 22 7.04 6.58 17.25
C ARG A 22 7.80 7.50 18.22
N THR A 23 9.13 7.41 18.25
CA THR A 23 9.99 8.30 19.06
C THR A 23 10.30 9.62 18.34
N LEU A 24 10.56 9.59 17.04
CA LEU A 24 11.01 10.74 16.26
C LEU A 24 9.87 11.71 15.91
N ALA A 25 8.68 11.20 15.56
CA ALA A 25 7.58 12.05 15.11
C ALA A 25 7.16 13.10 16.16
N PRO A 26 7.02 12.77 17.46
CA PRO A 26 6.73 13.78 18.49
C PRO A 26 7.87 14.78 18.66
N ALA A 27 9.12 14.32 18.67
CA ALA A 27 10.29 15.20 18.86
C ALA A 27 10.43 16.22 17.72
N LEU A 28 10.06 15.82 16.50
CA LEU A 28 10.12 16.66 15.30
C LEU A 28 8.82 17.43 15.04
N HIS A 29 7.78 17.23 15.86
CA HIS A 29 6.43 17.73 15.60
C HIS A 29 5.96 17.39 14.17
N ALA A 30 6.24 16.16 13.74
CA ALA A 30 6.00 15.67 12.39
C ALA A 30 4.74 14.80 12.35
N ARG A 31 4.01 14.87 11.23
CA ARG A 31 3.03 13.84 10.88
C ARG A 31 3.71 12.66 10.20
N VAL A 32 3.10 11.50 10.24
CA VAL A 32 3.60 10.28 9.60
C VAL A 32 2.71 9.93 8.42
N VAL A 33 3.33 9.57 7.30
CA VAL A 33 2.65 8.97 6.15
C VAL A 33 3.18 7.57 5.97
N LEU A 34 2.35 6.55 6.18
CA LEU A 34 2.68 5.17 5.85
C LEU A 34 2.40 4.94 4.37
N LEU A 35 3.36 4.38 3.65
CA LEU A 35 3.25 4.14 2.21
C LEU A 35 3.44 2.66 1.93
N HIS A 36 2.53 2.06 1.16
CA HIS A 36 2.74 0.75 0.56
C HIS A 36 2.58 0.88 -0.96
N VAL A 37 3.47 0.24 -1.72
CA VAL A 37 3.41 0.22 -3.17
C VAL A 37 3.01 -1.18 -3.60
N VAL A 38 1.84 -1.32 -4.22
CA VAL A 38 1.40 -2.58 -4.83
C VAL A 38 1.79 -2.61 -6.29
N THR A 39 2.26 -3.77 -6.76
CA THR A 39 2.55 -3.97 -8.18
C THR A 39 1.25 -3.91 -9.00
N ASP A 40 1.31 -3.24 -10.15
CA ASP A 40 0.22 -3.18 -11.10
C ASP A 40 0.11 -4.52 -11.88
N PRO A 41 -1.04 -5.20 -11.88
CA PRO A 41 -1.24 -6.41 -12.66
C PRO A 41 -1.08 -6.17 -14.16
N GLU A 42 -1.32 -4.95 -14.66
CA GLU A 42 -1.09 -4.62 -16.08
C GLU A 42 0.39 -4.66 -16.48
N HIS A 43 1.29 -4.43 -15.52
CA HIS A 43 2.74 -4.47 -15.74
C HIS A 43 3.33 -5.87 -15.54
N GLU A 44 2.75 -6.68 -14.66
CA GLU A 44 3.20 -8.05 -14.39
C GLU A 44 2.66 -9.05 -15.43
N TYR A 45 1.49 -8.76 -16.03
CA TYR A 45 0.89 -9.52 -17.12
C TYR A 45 0.23 -8.56 -18.12
N PRO A 46 0.81 -8.33 -19.32
CA PRO A 46 0.23 -7.44 -20.32
C PRO A 46 -0.98 -8.10 -21.00
N VAL A 47 -2.04 -8.36 -20.25
CA VAL A 47 -3.37 -8.61 -20.82
C VAL A 47 -3.97 -7.23 -21.03
N THR A 48 -3.67 -6.67 -22.20
CA THR A 48 -4.27 -5.47 -22.78
C THR A 48 -5.70 -5.27 -22.28
N HIS A 49 -5.90 -4.17 -21.56
CA HIS A 49 -7.14 -3.39 -21.43
C HIS A 49 -8.42 -4.15 -21.82
N ALA A 50 -9.28 -4.39 -20.83
CA ALA A 50 -10.58 -3.72 -20.84
C ALA A 50 -11.43 -4.17 -19.63
N PRO A 51 -11.81 -3.24 -18.72
CA PRO A 51 -13.01 -3.45 -17.90
C PRO A 51 -14.28 -3.74 -18.73
N ASP A 52 -14.24 -3.53 -20.06
CA ASP A 52 -15.29 -3.83 -21.03
C ASP A 52 -15.14 -5.17 -21.79
N MET A 53 -14.15 -6.01 -21.47
CA MET A 53 -14.03 -7.33 -22.13
C MET A 53 -15.19 -8.25 -21.69
N PRO A 54 -16.01 -8.75 -22.62
CA PRO A 54 -17.12 -9.62 -22.26
C PRO A 54 -16.60 -10.93 -21.65
N ALA A 55 -17.31 -11.44 -20.64
CA ALA A 55 -16.94 -12.68 -19.92
C ALA A 55 -16.70 -13.88 -20.86
N ALA A 56 -17.32 -13.85 -22.03
CA ALA A 56 -17.28 -14.89 -23.05
C ALA A 56 -16.07 -14.76 -24.00
N ALA A 57 -15.31 -13.67 -23.96
CA ALA A 57 -14.11 -13.52 -24.78
C ALA A 57 -12.97 -14.41 -24.24
N PRO A 58 -12.10 -14.94 -25.13
CA PRO A 58 -10.83 -15.53 -24.69
C PRO A 58 -10.05 -14.49 -23.87
N GLY A 59 -9.71 -14.81 -22.62
CA GLY A 59 -9.10 -13.85 -21.69
C GLY A 59 -10.04 -13.19 -20.68
N GLY A 60 -11.35 -13.11 -20.96
CA GLY A 60 -12.30 -12.36 -20.12
C GLY A 60 -12.50 -12.95 -18.72
N ARG A 61 -12.47 -14.29 -18.58
CA ARG A 61 -12.51 -14.95 -17.26
C ARG A 61 -11.24 -14.72 -16.45
N TRP A 62 -10.06 -14.89 -17.07
CA TRP A 62 -8.78 -14.67 -16.41
C TRP A 62 -8.60 -13.21 -15.98
N ALA A 63 -9.02 -12.24 -16.81
CA ALA A 63 -8.99 -10.83 -16.46
C ALA A 63 -9.86 -10.51 -15.23
N ARG A 64 -11.07 -11.09 -15.13
CA ARG A 64 -11.95 -10.92 -13.96
C ARG A 64 -11.38 -11.54 -12.69
N GLU A 65 -10.83 -12.75 -12.80
CA GLU A 65 -10.20 -13.45 -11.68
C GLU A 65 -8.98 -12.66 -11.19
N GLN A 66 -8.09 -12.23 -12.10
CA GLN A 66 -6.92 -11.40 -11.76
C GLN A 66 -7.32 -10.07 -11.14
N TYR A 67 -8.33 -9.39 -11.67
CA TYR A 67 -8.84 -8.16 -11.09
C TYR A 67 -9.42 -8.36 -9.69
N ALA A 68 -10.16 -9.46 -9.47
CA ALA A 68 -10.66 -9.81 -8.14
C ALA A 68 -9.52 -10.11 -7.16
N HIS A 69 -8.48 -10.83 -7.60
CA HIS A 69 -7.27 -11.06 -6.80
C HIS A 69 -6.54 -9.76 -6.46
N TRP A 70 -6.41 -8.84 -7.40
CA TRP A 70 -5.76 -7.55 -7.15
C TRP A 70 -6.56 -6.67 -6.19
N GLN A 71 -7.89 -6.62 -6.34
CA GLN A 71 -8.77 -5.94 -5.40
C GLN A 71 -8.64 -6.52 -3.99
N GLN A 72 -8.63 -7.86 -3.88
CA GLN A 72 -8.43 -8.55 -2.60
C GLN A 72 -7.08 -8.19 -1.98
N HIS A 73 -6.00 -8.21 -2.77
CA HIS A 73 -4.68 -7.86 -2.29
C HIS A 73 -4.61 -6.39 -1.80
N ARG A 74 -5.23 -5.45 -2.52
CA ARG A 74 -5.34 -4.06 -2.04
C ARG A 74 -6.09 -3.94 -0.73
N HIS A 75 -7.18 -4.67 -0.56
CA HIS A 75 -7.92 -4.70 0.71
C HIS A 75 -7.06 -5.22 1.86
N GLU A 76 -6.26 -6.26 1.62
CA GLU A 76 -5.32 -6.81 2.60
C GLU A 76 -4.24 -5.79 2.98
N VAL A 77 -3.64 -5.12 1.99
CA VAL A 77 -2.65 -4.05 2.22
C VAL A 77 -3.27 -2.88 2.98
N GLN A 78 -4.50 -2.51 2.68
CA GLN A 78 -5.21 -1.46 3.42
C GLN A 78 -5.43 -1.85 4.89
N ALA A 79 -5.88 -3.08 5.13
CA ALA A 79 -6.05 -3.59 6.49
C ALA A 79 -4.71 -3.63 7.24
N TYR A 80 -3.64 -4.02 6.56
CA TYR A 80 -2.28 -4.02 7.09
C TYR A 80 -1.81 -2.62 7.50
N LEU A 81 -1.88 -1.63 6.60
CA LEU A 81 -1.46 -0.25 6.91
C LEU A 81 -2.30 0.36 8.04
N ALA A 82 -3.61 0.08 8.07
CA ALA A 82 -4.48 0.51 9.16
C ALA A 82 -4.06 -0.11 10.50
N ALA A 83 -3.68 -1.40 10.51
CA ALA A 83 -3.18 -2.08 11.70
C ALA A 83 -1.86 -1.46 12.20
N GLN A 84 -0.94 -1.10 11.29
CA GLN A 84 0.32 -0.45 11.66
C GLN A 84 0.15 1.02 12.10
N ALA A 85 -0.87 1.72 11.57
CA ALA A 85 -1.19 3.09 11.97
C ALA A 85 -1.80 3.15 13.38
N ALA A 86 -2.58 2.15 13.80
CA ALA A 86 -3.32 2.18 15.06
C ALA A 86 -2.44 2.42 16.32
N PRO A 87 -1.26 1.77 16.48
CA PRO A 87 -0.35 2.08 17.59
C PRO A 87 0.19 3.51 17.57
N LEU A 88 0.44 4.08 16.38
CA LEU A 88 0.94 5.45 16.24
C LEU A 88 -0.14 6.47 16.58
N LEU A 89 -1.36 6.26 16.10
CA LEU A 89 -2.54 7.07 16.44
C LEU A 89 -2.81 7.03 17.96
N THR A 90 -2.72 5.85 18.58
CA THR A 90 -2.88 5.69 20.03
C THR A 90 -1.81 6.44 20.82
N ALA A 91 -0.61 6.60 20.25
CA ALA A 91 0.48 7.41 20.81
C ALA A 91 0.28 8.92 20.58
N GLY A 92 -0.84 9.36 19.99
CA GLY A 92 -1.14 10.77 19.71
C GLY A 92 -0.43 11.34 18.49
N ILE A 93 0.14 10.48 17.64
CA ILE A 93 0.84 10.89 16.41
C ILE A 93 -0.18 11.00 15.28
N ALA A 94 -0.16 12.11 14.54
CA ALA A 94 -0.97 12.25 13.33
C ALA A 94 -0.44 11.32 12.23
N VAL A 95 -1.28 10.41 11.75
CA VAL A 95 -0.91 9.41 10.74
C VAL A 95 -1.90 9.40 9.58
N GLU A 96 -1.36 9.42 8.37
CA GLU A 96 -2.05 9.11 7.11
C GLU A 96 -1.43 7.85 6.52
N TYR A 97 -2.16 7.12 5.68
CA TYR A 97 -1.60 5.99 4.94
C TYR A 97 -2.07 6.01 3.48
N HIS A 98 -1.17 5.66 2.57
CA HIS A 98 -1.40 5.64 1.13
C HIS A 98 -0.99 4.30 0.53
N ILE A 99 -1.77 3.84 -0.46
CA ILE A 99 -1.48 2.65 -1.25
C ILE A 99 -1.30 3.11 -2.69
N GLU A 100 -0.04 3.20 -3.11
CA GLU A 100 0.32 3.58 -4.47
C GLU A 100 0.48 2.34 -5.35
N THR A 101 0.39 2.54 -6.65
CA THR A 101 0.54 1.46 -7.64
C THR A 101 1.72 1.79 -8.56
N GLY A 102 2.70 0.89 -8.63
CA GLY A 102 3.95 1.14 -9.36
C GLY A 102 5.08 0.22 -8.94
N MET A 103 6.29 0.50 -9.42
CA MET A 103 7.51 -0.16 -8.96
C MET A 103 7.94 0.44 -7.61
N PRO A 104 8.12 -0.34 -6.53
CA PRO A 104 8.44 0.21 -5.20
C PRO A 104 9.64 1.15 -5.18
N ALA A 105 10.65 0.91 -6.01
CA ALA A 105 11.85 1.75 -6.09
C ALA A 105 11.64 3.11 -6.79
N GLU A 106 10.54 3.30 -7.53
CA GLU A 106 10.25 4.51 -8.32
C GLU A 106 9.21 5.43 -7.66
N THR A 107 8.56 4.96 -6.59
CA THR A 107 7.37 5.60 -5.99
C THR A 107 7.60 6.16 -4.58
N ILE A 108 8.81 6.02 -4.02
CA ILE A 108 9.16 6.45 -2.65
C ILE A 108 9.88 7.80 -2.66
#